data_AF-A0A6G3XJZ5-F1
#
_entry.id   AF-A0A6G3XJZ5-F1
#
_cell.length_a   1.000
_cell.length_b   1.000
_cell.length_c   1.000
_cell.angle_alpha   90.00
_cell.angle_beta   90.00
_cell.angle_gamma   90.00
#
_symmetry.space_group_name_H-M   'P 1'
#
loop_
_entity.id
_entity.type
_entity.pdbx_description
1 polymer ?
#
loop_
_entity_poly.entity_id
_entity_poly.type
_entity_poly.pdbx_seq_one_letter_code
_entity_poly.pdbx_strand_id
1 'polypeptide(L)'
;IWRYAPLLPVPADVAEKPNLNPGFTKLVKADNLARELGVTGGLYVKDDSGNPTHSFKDRVVAIAVEAARAFGFTTLSCSSTGNLAGAVGAAAARAGLRSCVFIPHDL
;
A
#
# COMPACT_ATOMS: atom_id res chain seq x y z
N ILE A 1 5.68 4.13 -5.32
CA ILE A 1 6.36 4.43 -4.04
C ILE A 1 7.85 4.55 -4.26
N TRP A 2 8.38 3.80 -5.23
CA TRP A 2 9.80 3.75 -5.60
C TRP A 2 10.45 5.05 -6.07
N ARG A 3 9.67 6.09 -6.44
CA ARG A 3 10.22 7.45 -6.60
C ARG A 3 10.91 7.98 -5.33
N TYR A 4 10.66 7.37 -4.18
CA TYR A 4 11.27 7.67 -2.89
C TYR A 4 12.27 6.59 -2.45
N ALA A 5 12.67 5.67 -3.32
CA ALA A 5 13.61 4.59 -2.98
C ALA A 5 14.90 5.08 -2.29
N PRO A 6 15.52 6.22 -2.65
CA PRO A 6 16.69 6.74 -1.94
C PRO A 6 16.46 7.09 -0.45
N LEU A 7 15.20 7.18 -0.01
CA LEU A 7 14.83 7.48 1.38
C LEU A 7 14.31 6.25 2.14
N LEU A 8 14.30 5.07 1.50
CA LEU A 8 13.67 3.85 2.01
C LEU A 8 14.73 2.75 2.19
N PRO A 9 14.52 1.80 3.13
CA PRO A 9 15.45 0.71 3.38
C PRO A 9 15.28 -0.41 2.33
N VAL A 10 15.50 -0.08 1.05
CA VAL A 10 15.31 -0.95 -0.11
C VAL A 10 16.49 -0.82 -1.07
N PRO A 11 16.80 -1.85 -1.87
CA PRO A 11 17.86 -1.74 -2.86
C PRO A 11 17.46 -0.80 -4.02
N ALA A 12 18.46 -0.30 -4.74
CA ALA A 12 18.25 0.68 -5.81
C ALA A 12 17.39 0.14 -6.97
N ASP A 13 17.47 -1.17 -7.24
CA ASP A 13 16.74 -1.89 -8.29
C ASP A 13 15.30 -2.27 -7.88
N VAL A 14 14.82 -1.85 -6.71
CA VAL A 14 13.53 -2.29 -6.15
C VAL A 14 12.35 -2.12 -7.10
N ALA A 15 12.36 -1.08 -7.93
CA ALA A 15 11.29 -0.79 -8.90
C ALA A 15 11.19 -1.85 -10.01
N GLU A 16 12.31 -2.52 -10.33
CA GLU A 16 12.41 -3.51 -11.41
C GLU A 16 11.98 -4.90 -10.95
N LYS A 17 12.00 -5.16 -9.64
CA LYS A 17 11.59 -6.44 -9.08
C LYS A 17 10.07 -6.64 -9.19
N PRO A 18 9.56 -7.88 -9.18
CA PRO A 18 8.11 -8.14 -9.17
C PRO A 18 7.45 -7.52 -7.95
N ASN A 19 6.63 -6.48 -8.17
CA ASN A 19 5.92 -5.72 -7.16
C ASN A 19 4.65 -5.07 -7.76
N LEU A 20 3.78 -4.46 -6.93
CA LEU A 20 2.50 -3.86 -7.36
C LEU A 20 2.62 -2.37 -7.76
N ASN A 21 3.76 -1.73 -7.53
CA ASN A 21 4.04 -0.32 -7.82
C ASN A 21 3.04 0.69 -7.22
N PRO A 22 2.71 0.63 -5.91
CA PRO A 22 1.67 1.46 -5.32
C PRO A 22 2.09 2.93 -5.15
N GLY A 23 1.11 3.81 -5.02
CA GLY A 23 1.31 5.22 -4.71
C GLY A 23 1.20 6.13 -5.92
N PHE A 24 1.73 7.35 -5.78
CA PHE A 24 1.52 8.45 -6.74
C PHE A 24 0.03 8.71 -7.10
N THR A 25 -0.83 8.43 -6.12
CA THR A 25 -2.27 8.61 -6.20
C THR A 25 -2.70 10.08 -6.22
N LYS A 26 -3.93 10.35 -6.65
CA LYS A 26 -4.46 11.70 -6.86
C LYS A 26 -4.49 12.51 -5.55
N LEU A 27 -4.26 13.80 -5.67
CA LEU A 27 -4.56 14.78 -4.63
C LEU A 27 -5.68 15.67 -5.19
N VAL A 28 -6.90 15.45 -4.72
CA VAL A 28 -8.12 16.04 -5.29
C VAL A 28 -8.47 17.30 -4.50
N LYS A 29 -8.53 18.45 -5.18
CA LYS A 29 -8.99 19.70 -4.58
C LYS A 29 -10.50 19.61 -4.33
N ALA A 30 -10.94 19.91 -3.10
CA ALA A 30 -12.31 19.65 -2.64
C ALA A 30 -13.06 20.94 -2.30
N ASP A 31 -13.27 21.79 -3.31
CA ASP A 31 -13.83 23.15 -3.12
C ASP A 31 -15.25 23.17 -2.55
N ASN A 32 -16.10 22.24 -2.98
CA ASN A 32 -17.48 22.13 -2.46
C ASN A 32 -17.51 21.73 -0.98
N LEU A 33 -16.65 20.78 -0.59
CA LEU A 33 -16.53 20.34 0.80
C LEU A 33 -15.90 21.44 1.68
N ALA A 34 -14.93 22.19 1.14
CA ALA A 34 -14.35 23.33 1.84
C ALA A 34 -15.42 24.37 2.20
N ARG A 35 -16.29 24.71 1.23
CA ARG A 35 -17.39 25.65 1.43
C ARG A 35 -18.39 25.16 2.47
N GLU A 36 -18.78 23.89 2.40
CA GLU A 36 -19.72 23.27 3.35
C GLU A 36 -19.20 23.32 4.80
N LEU A 37 -17.89 23.08 4.98
CA LEU A 37 -17.25 23.04 6.29
C LEU A 37 -16.76 24.41 6.79
N GLY A 38 -16.96 25.49 6.02
CA GLY A 38 -16.45 26.83 6.36
C GLY A 38 -14.92 26.93 6.34
N VAL A 39 -14.22 26.03 5.64
CA VAL A 39 -12.76 26.05 5.52
C VAL A 39 -12.36 27.17 4.56
N THR A 40 -11.65 28.17 5.07
CA THR A 40 -11.19 29.33 4.29
C THR A 40 -9.85 29.09 3.58
N GLY A 41 -9.10 28.06 3.99
CA GLY A 41 -7.89 27.59 3.32
C GLY A 41 -8.17 26.56 2.21
N GLY A 42 -7.10 26.00 1.63
CA GLY A 42 -7.23 24.92 0.66
C GLY A 42 -7.56 23.57 1.31
N LEU A 43 -8.67 22.95 0.91
CA LEU A 43 -9.01 21.57 1.30
C LEU A 43 -8.71 20.60 0.15
N TYR A 44 -8.02 19.52 0.48
CA TYR A 44 -7.65 18.48 -0.47
C TYR A 44 -7.91 17.08 0.11
N VAL A 45 -8.34 16.16 -0.74
CA VAL A 45 -8.49 14.74 -0.43
C VAL A 45 -7.34 13.98 -1.06
N LYS A 46 -6.59 13.25 -0.23
CA LYS A 46 -5.60 12.29 -0.72
C LYS A 46 -6.31 10.99 -1.07
N ASP A 47 -6.63 10.81 -2.35
CA ASP A 47 -7.43 9.68 -2.81
C ASP A 47 -6.54 8.45 -3.06
N ASP A 48 -6.38 7.63 -2.02
CA ASP A 48 -5.62 6.38 -2.10
C ASP A 48 -6.42 5.18 -2.66
N SER A 49 -7.66 5.38 -3.12
CA SER A 49 -8.43 4.34 -3.82
C SER A 49 -7.83 3.95 -5.18
N GLY A 50 -6.99 4.81 -5.75
CA GLY A 50 -6.24 4.55 -6.98
C GLY A 50 -5.01 3.66 -6.80
N ASN A 51 -4.72 3.16 -5.60
CA ASN A 51 -3.68 2.14 -5.41
C ASN A 51 -4.14 0.78 -5.99
N PRO A 52 -3.21 -0.14 -6.31
CA PRO A 52 -3.50 -1.42 -6.95
C PRO A 52 -4.61 -2.27 -6.30
N THR A 53 -4.69 -2.31 -4.97
CA THR A 53 -5.76 -3.00 -4.23
C THR A 53 -6.71 -2.01 -3.54
N HIS A 54 -6.81 -0.80 -4.09
CA HIS A 54 -7.75 0.24 -3.68
C HIS A 54 -7.59 0.76 -2.25
N SER A 55 -6.41 0.62 -1.66
CA SER A 55 -6.12 1.12 -0.32
C SER A 55 -4.68 1.61 -0.16
N PHE A 56 -4.47 2.52 0.77
CA PHE A 56 -3.13 2.97 1.15
C PHE A 56 -2.23 1.84 1.68
N LYS A 57 -2.83 0.71 2.10
CA LYS A 57 -2.11 -0.47 2.63
C LYS A 57 -1.09 -1.03 1.65
N ASP A 58 -1.29 -0.85 0.34
CA ASP A 58 -0.31 -1.30 -0.65
C ASP A 58 1.07 -0.69 -0.44
N ARG A 59 1.14 0.58 0.01
CA ARG A 59 2.40 1.28 0.25
C ARG A 59 3.26 0.57 1.29
N VAL A 60 2.67 0.19 2.42
CA VAL A 60 3.40 -0.48 3.50
C VAL A 60 3.72 -1.93 3.14
N VAL A 61 2.80 -2.61 2.45
CA VAL A 61 3.03 -4.00 2.03
C VAL A 61 4.14 -4.09 0.98
N ALA A 62 4.28 -3.10 0.09
CA ALA A 62 5.39 -3.05 -0.85
C ALA A 62 6.76 -3.01 -0.16
N ILE A 63 6.88 -2.29 0.97
CA ILE A 63 8.10 -2.30 1.78
C ILE A 63 8.28 -3.63 2.49
N ALA A 64 7.20 -4.22 3.01
CA ALA A 64 7.25 -5.52 3.67
C ALA A 64 7.70 -6.65 2.72
N VAL A 65 7.30 -6.62 1.44
CA VAL A 65 7.78 -7.55 0.41
C VAL A 65 9.31 -7.49 0.28
N GLU A 66 9.88 -6.29 0.23
CA GLU A 66 11.33 -6.13 0.08
C GLU A 66 12.08 -6.50 1.35
N ALA A 67 11.54 -6.18 2.52
CA ALA A 67 12.08 -6.67 3.78
C ALA A 67 12.08 -8.21 3.81
N ALA A 68 10.99 -8.85 3.38
CA ALA A 68 10.91 -10.31 3.32
C ALA A 68 11.98 -10.91 2.39
N ARG A 69 12.19 -10.31 1.22
CA ARG A 69 13.28 -10.71 0.30
C ARG A 69 14.66 -10.54 0.94
N ALA A 70 14.91 -9.41 1.57
CA ALA A 70 16.20 -9.11 2.20
C ALA A 70 16.52 -10.08 3.35
N PHE A 71 15.52 -10.51 4.11
CA PHE A 71 15.67 -11.46 5.20
C PHE A 71 15.52 -12.93 4.79
N GLY A 72 15.29 -13.23 3.51
CA GLY A 72 15.14 -14.60 3.01
C GLY A 72 13.83 -15.28 3.44
N PHE A 73 12.79 -14.51 3.78
CA PHE A 73 11.48 -15.05 4.13
C PHE A 73 10.67 -15.44 2.88
N THR A 74 9.86 -16.48 3.02
CA THR A 74 9.06 -17.05 1.91
C THR A 74 7.57 -16.76 2.02
N THR A 75 7.13 -16.10 3.10
CA THR A 75 5.72 -15.93 3.43
C THR A 75 5.47 -14.54 4.01
N LEU A 76 4.46 -13.84 3.48
CA LEU A 76 3.90 -12.65 4.10
C LEU A 76 2.69 -13.03 4.94
N SER A 77 2.58 -12.47 6.15
CA SER A 77 1.48 -12.76 7.05
C SER A 77 0.89 -11.50 7.66
N CYS A 78 -0.42 -11.50 7.91
CA CYS A 78 -1.08 -10.46 8.68
C CYS A 78 -2.32 -10.98 9.41
N SER A 79 -2.72 -10.28 10.47
CA SER A 79 -4.06 -10.38 11.05
C SER A 79 -4.87 -9.20 10.54
N SER A 80 -5.86 -9.45 9.68
CA SER A 80 -6.70 -8.40 9.11
C SER A 80 -7.95 -8.96 8.44
N THR A 81 -9.07 -8.26 8.61
CA THR A 81 -10.38 -8.62 8.06
C THR A 81 -10.70 -7.92 6.74
N GLY A 82 -9.77 -7.15 6.17
CA GLY A 82 -10.08 -6.26 5.04
C GLY A 82 -8.87 -5.83 4.23
N ASN A 83 -8.76 -4.52 3.96
CA ASN A 83 -7.79 -3.95 3.01
C ASN A 83 -6.35 -4.45 3.14
N LEU A 84 -5.85 -4.69 4.36
CA LEU A 84 -4.48 -5.20 4.54
C LEU A 84 -4.36 -6.66 4.12
N ALA A 85 -5.37 -7.50 4.36
CA ALA A 85 -5.41 -8.87 3.87
C ALA A 85 -5.35 -8.92 2.34
N GLY A 86 -6.14 -8.06 1.68
CA GLY A 86 -6.13 -7.91 0.22
C GLY A 86 -4.76 -7.47 -0.31
N ALA A 87 -4.18 -6.44 0.28
CA ALA A 87 -2.85 -5.94 -0.09
C ALA A 87 -1.76 -7.00 0.08
N VAL A 88 -1.74 -7.73 1.21
CA VAL A 88 -0.78 -8.82 1.49
C VAL A 88 -0.93 -9.95 0.49
N GLY A 89 -2.16 -10.42 0.25
CA GLY A 89 -2.43 -11.49 -0.71
C GLY A 89 -1.97 -11.14 -2.12
N ALA A 90 -2.35 -9.95 -2.62
CA ALA A 90 -1.99 -9.49 -3.96
C ALA A 90 -0.47 -9.29 -4.11
N ALA A 91 0.17 -8.66 -3.12
CA ALA A 91 1.60 -8.39 -3.18
C ALA A 91 2.43 -9.68 -3.07
N ALA A 92 2.03 -10.62 -2.21
CA ALA A 92 2.67 -11.93 -2.09
C ALA A 92 2.58 -12.70 -3.42
N ALA A 93 1.39 -12.77 -4.01
CA ALA A 93 1.19 -13.42 -5.30
C ALA A 93 2.06 -12.79 -6.40
N ARG A 94 2.11 -11.46 -6.48
CA ARG A 94 2.97 -10.75 -7.46
C ARG A 94 4.46 -10.99 -7.22
N ALA A 95 4.88 -11.14 -5.96
CA ALA A 95 6.27 -11.30 -5.57
C ALA A 95 6.77 -12.76 -5.62
N GLY A 96 5.88 -13.73 -5.85
CA GLY A 96 6.20 -15.17 -5.77
C GLY A 96 6.33 -15.69 -4.34
N LEU A 97 5.71 -15.02 -3.36
CA LEU A 97 5.72 -15.40 -1.95
C LEU A 97 4.39 -16.07 -1.57
N ARG A 98 4.42 -16.91 -0.54
CA ARG A 98 3.18 -17.39 0.10
C ARG A 98 2.53 -16.24 0.89
N SER A 99 1.22 -16.32 1.10
CA SER A 99 0.53 -15.45 2.06
C SER A 99 -0.28 -16.27 3.07
N CYS A 100 -0.36 -15.76 4.29
CA CYS A 100 -1.20 -16.31 5.35
C CYS A 100 -1.93 -15.15 6.04
N VAL A 101 -3.27 -15.16 6.03
CA VAL A 101 -4.08 -14.13 6.67
C VAL A 101 -4.87 -14.77 7.79
N PHE A 102 -4.77 -14.19 8.98
CA PHE A 102 -5.57 -14.58 10.14
C PHE A 102 -6.77 -13.63 10.26
N ILE A 103 -7.97 -14.21 10.35
CA ILE A 103 -9.22 -13.50 10.59
C ILE A 103 -9.98 -14.14 11.77
N PRO A 104 -10.74 -13.35 12.54
CA PRO A 104 -11.78 -13.87 13.42
C PRO A 104 -12.71 -14.83 12.69
N HIS A 105 -13.14 -15.89 13.39
CA HIS A 105 -14.02 -16.92 12.84
C HIS A 105 -15.48 -16.47 12.62
N ASP A 106 -15.85 -15.32 13.18
CA ASP A 106 -17.22 -14.84 13.39
C ASP A 106 -17.50 -13.49 12.70
N LEU A 107 -16.79 -13.22 11.60
CA LEU A 107 -17.01 -12.06 10.72
C LEU A 107 -18.12 -12.27 9.70
#